data_AF-A0A812U7X2-F1
#
_entry.id   AF-A0A812U7X2-F1
#
_cell.length_a   1.000
_cell.length_b   1.000
_cell.length_c   1.000
_cell.angle_alpha   90.00
_cell.angle_beta   90.00
_cell.angle_gamma   90.00
#
_symmetry.space_group_name_H-M   'P 1'
#
loop_
_entity.id
_entity.type
_entity.pdbx_description
1 polymer ?
#
loop_
_entity_poly.entity_id
_entity_poly.type
_entity_poly.pdbx_seq_one_letter_code
_entity_poly.pdbx_strand_id
1 'polypeptide(L)'
;MVWLHLHKQLLIDYAGSEQVGGQTDPVLVSIGFLISLRSRLNSGLPSLLMKADLLQGYDLAWRDAVRVHAWLAGVQGRGWLLLDASLSSDVARVRLGPLLGPFFVILNHGIRQGGRSTVQLFGAFAKGLTQAVASSNVGVGLGHDATVTRCVLGSNRVASGLSEPRWEILRRGIMAFNPMAPQDTLRATLAPEASKEEALLLLDAAAKFSFLQMQFVDDAFVFQSTPWGLFKVCAALSNFAVLWHHRFAAGKKAASLLCVGEDWPETLTLPILDGEQIRPVQQLEVLGTSLDKSLSLEAGLSALGQRLHDAGHHLGRALEAQGLGIAWHAEQFPIRAESAALFGCELLAACVEGWPVVARRLNQMHYRALKALLGIANLSLGDGGYSLMLTWLGYQWRLSAKVGLRIVTALARLLTLPPHSLLHEVVRAAAGVTGETWVESARGVARSFGVETIPSWETLPSTVFAKADVKLFIQNWKRACVIPAISAKERLWQQEARSKWPRNPPAELRQALSLTRGTLWTPRLARACKAWFLALLTGRIFLGGWHRGDTRPDSDQRCWLCESRVTDLCDHLESQCEVVERVTASAGLQRPGLFSLPEDAPRLRRRIETLDCIMTAKQD
;
A
#
# COMPACT_ATOMS: atom_id res chain seq x y z
N MET A 1 -23.13 -0.16 -22.20
CA MET A 1 -21.70 0.11 -22.44
C MET A 1 -21.48 1.38 -23.26
N VAL A 2 -22.23 1.56 -24.36
CA VAL A 2 -22.15 2.75 -25.23
C VAL A 2 -22.43 4.06 -24.48
N TRP A 3 -23.46 4.10 -23.63
CA TRP A 3 -23.80 5.30 -22.83
C TRP A 3 -22.62 5.83 -22.02
N LEU A 4 -21.95 4.96 -21.24
CA LEU A 4 -20.80 5.38 -20.42
C LEU A 4 -19.64 5.84 -21.30
N HIS A 5 -19.40 5.19 -22.43
CA HIS A 5 -18.32 5.61 -23.34
C HIS A 5 -18.53 7.05 -23.83
N LEU A 6 -19.78 7.43 -24.14
CA LEU A 6 -20.13 8.78 -24.60
C LEU A 6 -20.11 9.85 -23.49
N HIS A 7 -20.48 9.49 -22.26
CA HIS A 7 -20.71 10.46 -21.18
C HIS A 7 -19.65 10.45 -20.07
N LYS A 8 -18.70 9.51 -20.11
CA LYS A 8 -17.68 9.36 -19.05
C LYS A 8 -16.88 10.64 -18.82
N GLN A 9 -16.44 11.30 -19.88
CA GLN A 9 -15.58 12.48 -19.75
C GLN A 9 -16.35 13.66 -19.12
N LEU A 10 -17.60 13.88 -19.56
CA LEU A 10 -18.50 14.89 -18.98
C LEU A 10 -18.68 14.70 -17.47
N LEU A 11 -18.94 13.48 -17.01
CA LEU A 11 -19.10 13.17 -15.59
C LEU A 11 -17.80 13.37 -14.79
N ILE A 12 -16.65 13.01 -15.37
CA ILE A 12 -15.34 13.18 -14.75
C ILE A 12 -14.99 14.68 -14.61
N ASP A 13 -15.18 15.44 -15.69
CA ASP A 13 -14.88 16.87 -15.72
C ASP A 13 -15.79 17.63 -14.74
N TYR A 14 -17.06 17.26 -14.68
CA TYR A 14 -18.02 17.82 -13.73
C TYR A 14 -17.67 17.50 -12.27
N ALA A 15 -17.27 16.25 -11.97
CA ALA A 15 -16.87 15.85 -10.63
C ALA A 15 -15.65 16.63 -10.10
N GLY A 16 -14.77 17.08 -11.00
CA GLY A 16 -13.61 17.90 -10.65
C GLY A 16 -12.41 17.08 -10.16
N SER A 17 -11.30 17.78 -9.91
CA SER A 17 -10.01 17.18 -9.54
C SER A 17 -9.96 16.68 -8.10
N GLU A 18 -10.92 17.09 -7.26
CA GLU A 18 -11.04 16.65 -5.87
C GLU A 18 -11.60 15.22 -5.76
N GLN A 19 -12.38 14.76 -6.76
CA GLN A 19 -12.93 13.41 -6.80
C GLN A 19 -11.96 12.46 -7.53
N VAL A 20 -11.18 11.73 -6.74
CA VAL A 20 -10.12 10.84 -7.23
C VAL A 20 -10.55 9.37 -7.29
N GLY A 21 -11.72 9.02 -6.75
CA GLY A 21 -12.25 7.66 -6.72
C GLY A 21 -12.40 7.06 -8.13
N GLY A 22 -11.76 5.92 -8.38
CA GLY A 22 -11.74 5.26 -9.69
C GLY A 22 -10.96 6.01 -10.78
N GLN A 23 -10.36 7.15 -10.45
CA GLN A 23 -9.52 7.94 -11.34
C GLN A 23 -8.04 7.76 -10.96
N THR A 24 -7.69 8.01 -9.72
CA THR A 24 -6.31 7.97 -9.23
C THR A 24 -6.09 6.74 -8.37
N ASP A 25 -4.84 6.26 -8.35
CA ASP A 25 -4.45 5.14 -7.51
C ASP A 25 -4.48 5.55 -6.04
N PRO A 26 -5.11 4.77 -5.15
CA PRO A 26 -5.24 5.10 -3.73
C PRO A 26 -3.88 5.35 -3.06
N VAL A 27 -2.82 4.64 -3.48
CA VAL A 27 -1.48 4.84 -2.91
C VAL A 27 -0.92 6.21 -3.27
N LEU A 28 -1.19 6.71 -4.48
CA LEU A 28 -0.74 8.06 -4.88
C LEU A 28 -1.48 9.15 -4.10
N VAL A 29 -2.75 8.91 -3.76
CA VAL A 29 -3.53 9.81 -2.89
C VAL A 29 -2.91 9.86 -1.50
N SER A 30 -2.62 8.71 -0.89
CA SER A 30 -1.96 8.63 0.41
C SER A 30 -0.58 9.29 0.42
N ILE A 31 0.21 9.12 -0.64
CA ILE A 31 1.49 9.82 -0.82
C ILE A 31 1.27 11.34 -0.89
N GLY A 32 0.25 11.79 -1.62
CA GLY A 32 -0.14 13.21 -1.66
C GLY A 32 -0.41 13.78 -0.28
N PHE A 33 -1.20 13.08 0.54
CA PHE A 33 -1.52 13.52 1.90
C PHE A 33 -0.26 13.60 2.77
N LEU A 34 0.61 12.58 2.68
CA LEU A 34 1.89 12.59 3.38
C LEU A 34 2.77 13.78 2.94
N ILE A 35 2.83 14.08 1.64
CA ILE A 35 3.58 15.23 1.12
C ILE A 35 2.99 16.54 1.66
N SER A 36 1.67 16.73 1.63
CA SER A 36 1.01 17.93 2.14
C SER A 36 1.31 18.13 3.63
N LEU A 37 1.11 17.10 4.45
CA LEU A 37 1.32 17.16 5.89
C LEU A 37 2.79 17.40 6.24
N ARG A 38 3.73 16.70 5.58
CA ARG A 38 5.17 16.87 5.82
C ARG A 38 5.67 18.24 5.37
N SER A 39 5.19 18.75 4.23
CA SER A 39 5.54 20.09 3.75
C SER A 39 5.12 21.16 4.76
N ARG A 40 3.90 21.06 5.31
CA ARG A 40 3.44 21.98 6.36
C ARG A 40 4.24 21.85 7.64
N LEU A 41 4.53 20.63 8.08
CA LEU A 41 5.36 20.39 9.25
C LEU A 41 6.76 21.02 9.09
N ASN A 42 7.37 20.87 7.91
CA ASN A 42 8.67 21.48 7.59
C ASN A 42 8.60 23.02 7.60
N SER A 43 7.48 23.62 7.19
CA SER A 43 7.23 25.06 7.30
C SER A 43 6.88 25.52 8.71
N GLY A 44 6.73 24.62 9.69
CA GLY A 44 6.30 24.95 11.05
C GLY A 44 4.80 25.24 11.18
N LEU A 45 3.97 24.70 10.28
CA LEU A 45 2.52 24.88 10.25
C LEU A 45 1.78 23.64 10.76
N PRO A 46 0.80 23.79 11.67
CA PRO A 46 -0.07 22.70 12.08
C PRO A 46 -1.02 22.30 10.95
N SER A 47 -1.51 21.07 10.99
CA SER A 47 -2.51 20.54 10.06
C SER A 47 -3.48 19.60 10.76
N LEU A 48 -4.77 19.78 10.47
CA LEU A 48 -5.87 18.95 10.89
C LEU A 48 -6.35 18.15 9.67
N LEU A 49 -6.16 16.83 9.68
CA LEU A 49 -6.67 15.93 8.65
C LEU A 49 -7.87 15.15 9.20
N MET A 50 -9.05 15.48 8.71
CA MET A 50 -10.28 14.76 9.02
C MET A 50 -10.58 13.73 7.91
N LYS A 51 -10.91 12.51 8.31
CA LYS A 51 -11.56 11.51 7.46
C LYS A 51 -13.01 11.35 7.88
N ALA A 52 -13.93 11.41 6.94
CA ALA A 52 -15.34 11.11 7.12
C ALA A 52 -15.81 10.14 6.02
N ASP A 53 -16.60 9.14 6.38
CA ASP A 53 -17.11 8.11 5.47
C ASP A 53 -18.61 8.35 5.25
N LEU A 54 -19.09 8.35 4.01
CA LEU A 54 -20.52 8.38 3.71
C LEU A 54 -21.13 7.01 4.01
N LEU A 55 -22.17 6.98 4.86
CA LEU A 55 -22.80 5.73 5.27
C LEU A 55 -23.38 5.00 4.05
N GLN A 56 -22.84 3.81 3.74
CA GLN A 56 -23.28 2.99 2.60
C GLN A 56 -23.41 3.81 1.31
N GLY A 57 -22.35 4.54 0.94
CA GLY A 57 -22.39 5.60 -0.09
C GLY A 57 -23.23 5.29 -1.33
N TYR A 58 -23.04 4.12 -1.95
CA TYR A 58 -23.83 3.75 -3.14
C TYR A 58 -25.30 3.43 -2.84
N ASP A 59 -25.56 2.74 -1.73
CA ASP A 59 -26.88 2.18 -1.41
C ASP A 59 -27.84 3.28 -0.92
N LEU A 60 -27.32 4.37 -0.36
CA LEU A 60 -28.10 5.53 0.07
C LEU A 60 -28.05 6.71 -0.93
N ALA A 61 -27.28 6.61 -2.02
CA ALA A 61 -27.21 7.67 -3.02
C ALA A 61 -28.58 7.95 -3.65
N TRP A 62 -29.15 9.13 -3.36
CA TRP A 62 -30.48 9.50 -3.84
C TRP A 62 -30.51 9.60 -5.37
N ARG A 63 -31.37 8.78 -6.01
CA ARG A 63 -31.42 8.66 -7.47
C ARG A 63 -31.76 9.96 -8.18
N ASP A 64 -32.65 10.78 -7.62
CA ASP A 64 -32.99 12.06 -8.24
C ASP A 64 -31.81 13.03 -8.18
N ALA A 65 -31.05 13.04 -7.07
CA ALA A 65 -29.80 13.79 -7.01
C ALA A 65 -28.81 13.32 -8.08
N VAL A 66 -28.68 12.01 -8.30
CA VAL A 66 -27.83 11.46 -9.38
C VAL A 66 -28.29 11.96 -10.76
N ARG A 67 -29.61 12.01 -11.03
CA ARG A 67 -30.17 12.56 -12.27
C ARG A 67 -29.87 14.05 -12.44
N VAL A 68 -30.00 14.82 -11.37
CA VAL A 68 -29.70 16.26 -11.34
C VAL A 68 -28.23 16.50 -11.63
N HIS A 69 -27.32 15.82 -10.94
CA HIS A 69 -25.88 15.98 -11.15
C HIS A 69 -25.44 15.49 -12.54
N ALA A 70 -26.05 14.43 -13.09
CA ALA A 70 -25.79 14.02 -14.46
C ALA A 70 -26.23 15.09 -15.48
N TRP A 71 -27.40 15.72 -15.27
CA TRP A 71 -27.86 16.83 -16.11
C TRP A 71 -26.90 18.03 -16.04
N LEU A 72 -26.48 18.41 -14.83
CA LEU A 72 -25.52 19.49 -14.60
C LEU A 72 -24.14 19.20 -15.19
N ALA A 73 -23.76 17.91 -15.28
CA ALA A 73 -22.57 17.48 -16.00
C ALA A 73 -22.68 17.60 -17.53
N GLY A 74 -23.85 17.94 -18.07
CA GLY A 74 -24.10 18.04 -19.51
C GLY A 74 -24.61 16.76 -20.15
N VAL A 75 -24.98 15.73 -19.37
CA VAL A 75 -25.72 14.58 -19.90
C VAL A 75 -27.16 15.03 -20.14
N GLN A 76 -27.51 15.28 -21.40
CA GLN A 76 -28.81 15.83 -21.80
C GLN A 76 -29.47 15.01 -22.91
N GLY A 77 -30.71 15.37 -23.26
CA GLY A 77 -31.47 14.76 -24.35
C GLY A 77 -31.63 13.25 -24.21
N ARG A 78 -31.35 12.49 -25.28
CA ARG A 78 -31.45 11.02 -25.28
C ARG A 78 -30.55 10.37 -24.24
N GLY A 79 -29.35 10.91 -23.99
CA GLY A 79 -28.43 10.39 -22.98
C GLY A 79 -29.06 10.44 -21.59
N TRP A 80 -29.68 11.58 -21.25
CA TRP A 80 -30.35 11.75 -19.97
C TRP A 80 -31.59 10.86 -19.83
N LEU A 81 -32.44 10.80 -20.87
CA LEU A 81 -33.64 9.95 -20.86
C LEU A 81 -33.30 8.46 -20.68
N LEU A 82 -32.20 7.99 -21.28
CA LEU A 82 -31.71 6.62 -21.09
C LEU A 82 -31.23 6.37 -19.65
N LEU A 83 -30.55 7.35 -19.04
CA LEU A 83 -30.15 7.26 -17.64
C LEU A 83 -31.37 7.23 -16.72
N ASP A 84 -32.33 8.12 -16.95
CA ASP A 84 -33.57 8.20 -16.18
C ASP A 84 -34.36 6.88 -16.27
N ALA A 85 -34.59 6.37 -17.47
CA ALA A 85 -35.23 5.08 -17.67
C ALA A 85 -34.46 3.94 -16.99
N SER A 86 -33.12 3.95 -17.05
CA SER A 86 -32.28 2.96 -16.38
C SER A 86 -32.42 3.03 -14.87
N LEU A 87 -32.38 4.21 -14.25
CA LEU A 87 -32.51 4.36 -12.79
C LEU A 87 -33.93 4.09 -12.30
N SER A 88 -34.94 4.38 -13.11
CA SER A 88 -36.35 4.12 -12.78
C SER A 88 -36.72 2.64 -12.91
N SER A 89 -36.08 1.92 -13.84
CA SER A 89 -36.29 0.48 -14.05
C SER A 89 -35.33 -0.41 -13.24
N ASP A 90 -34.30 0.15 -12.60
CA ASP A 90 -33.37 -0.62 -11.78
C ASP A 90 -34.05 -1.07 -10.48
N VAL A 91 -34.29 -2.38 -10.38
CA VAL A 91 -34.89 -3.04 -9.22
C VAL A 91 -33.82 -3.82 -8.47
N ALA A 92 -33.35 -3.30 -7.34
CA ALA A 92 -32.53 -4.07 -6.41
C ALA A 92 -33.34 -5.22 -5.82
N ARG A 93 -32.78 -6.42 -5.93
CA ARG A 93 -33.34 -7.63 -5.35
C ARG A 93 -32.30 -8.35 -4.52
N VAL A 94 -32.69 -8.81 -3.35
CA VAL A 94 -31.87 -9.68 -2.51
C VAL A 94 -32.53 -11.04 -2.37
N ARG A 95 -31.71 -12.09 -2.36
CA ARG A 95 -32.14 -13.45 -2.05
C ARG A 95 -31.68 -13.75 -0.63
N LEU A 96 -32.63 -13.99 0.27
CA LEU A 96 -32.35 -14.40 1.64
C LEU A 96 -32.55 -15.92 1.75
N GLY A 97 -31.56 -16.64 2.28
CA GLY A 97 -31.57 -18.11 2.41
C GLY A 97 -30.59 -18.85 1.50
N PRO A 98 -30.60 -20.20 1.49
CA PRO A 98 -29.76 -21.00 0.57
C PRO A 98 -30.06 -20.63 -0.89
N LEU A 99 -29.14 -20.99 -1.80
CA LEU A 99 -29.06 -20.59 -3.21
C LEU A 99 -30.37 -20.62 -4.03
N LEU A 100 -31.49 -21.16 -3.54
CA LEU A 100 -32.81 -21.27 -4.17
C LEU A 100 -33.95 -20.57 -3.38
N GLY A 101 -33.69 -19.48 -2.66
CA GLY A 101 -34.72 -18.69 -1.96
C GLY A 101 -35.48 -17.66 -2.83
N PRO A 102 -36.60 -17.11 -2.34
CA PRO A 102 -37.35 -16.05 -3.02
C PRO A 102 -36.53 -14.75 -3.13
N PHE A 103 -36.83 -13.95 -4.16
CA PHE A 103 -36.25 -12.62 -4.31
C PHE A 103 -37.14 -11.58 -3.62
N PHE A 104 -36.52 -10.77 -2.77
CA PHE A 104 -37.15 -9.61 -2.14
C PHE A 104 -36.73 -8.35 -2.88
N VAL A 105 -37.70 -7.51 -3.25
CA VAL A 105 -37.42 -6.20 -3.85
C VAL A 105 -37.08 -5.20 -2.75
N ILE A 106 -35.96 -4.51 -2.89
CA ILE A 106 -35.58 -3.42 -2.00
C ILE A 106 -36.17 -2.12 -2.56
N LEU A 107 -37.10 -1.54 -1.80
CA LEU A 107 -37.64 -0.21 -2.09
C LEU A 107 -36.65 0.87 -1.66
N ASN A 108 -36.63 2.01 -2.36
CA ASN A 108 -35.81 3.19 -2.03
C ASN A 108 -34.31 2.91 -1.90
N HIS A 109 -33.77 2.06 -2.78
CA HIS A 109 -32.33 1.85 -2.88
C HIS A 109 -31.68 2.91 -3.77
N GLY A 110 -30.40 3.19 -3.51
CA GLY A 110 -29.61 4.11 -4.31
C GLY A 110 -29.16 3.51 -5.64
N ILE A 111 -27.89 3.67 -5.96
CA ILE A 111 -27.30 3.15 -7.21
C ILE A 111 -26.61 1.81 -6.98
N ARG A 112 -26.79 0.89 -7.91
CA ARG A 112 -26.30 -0.48 -7.76
C ARG A 112 -24.76 -0.57 -7.75
N GLN A 113 -24.21 -1.24 -6.75
CA GLN A 113 -22.80 -1.60 -6.68
C GLN A 113 -22.42 -2.61 -7.79
N GLY A 114 -21.24 -2.42 -8.40
CA GLY A 114 -20.72 -3.26 -9.50
C GLY A 114 -21.16 -2.86 -10.91
N GLY A 115 -22.04 -1.86 -11.05
CA GLY A 115 -22.34 -1.25 -12.34
C GLY A 115 -21.14 -0.49 -12.92
N ARG A 116 -20.93 -0.58 -14.24
CA ARG A 116 -19.76 0.06 -14.88
C ARG A 116 -19.79 1.59 -14.82
N SER A 117 -20.98 2.20 -14.78
CA SER A 117 -21.18 3.66 -14.68
C SER A 117 -21.31 4.18 -13.25
N THR A 118 -21.47 3.27 -12.26
CA THR A 118 -21.80 3.64 -10.88
C THR A 118 -20.74 4.55 -10.27
N VAL A 119 -19.46 4.28 -10.51
CA VAL A 119 -18.36 5.11 -9.97
C VAL A 119 -18.39 6.54 -10.52
N GLN A 120 -18.67 6.72 -11.82
CA GLN A 120 -18.73 8.05 -12.43
C GLN A 120 -19.99 8.82 -12.02
N LEU A 121 -21.13 8.13 -11.92
CA LEU A 121 -22.38 8.72 -11.43
C LEU A 121 -22.26 9.15 -9.97
N PHE A 122 -21.66 8.30 -9.13
CA PHE A 122 -21.39 8.64 -7.74
C PHE A 122 -20.41 9.82 -7.64
N GLY A 123 -19.33 9.81 -8.44
CA GLY A 123 -18.39 10.92 -8.47
C GLY A 123 -19.04 12.25 -8.85
N ALA A 124 -19.97 12.25 -9.82
CA ALA A 124 -20.75 13.44 -10.17
C ALA A 124 -21.70 13.88 -9.04
N PHE A 125 -22.41 12.94 -8.42
CA PHE A 125 -23.26 13.22 -7.23
C PHE A 125 -22.44 13.83 -6.09
N ALA A 126 -21.27 13.25 -5.83
CA ALA A 126 -20.37 13.67 -4.78
C ALA A 126 -19.76 15.07 -5.01
N LYS A 127 -19.91 15.64 -6.22
CA LYS A 127 -19.58 17.05 -6.48
C LYS A 127 -20.28 17.99 -5.51
N GLY A 128 -21.54 17.70 -5.14
CA GLY A 128 -22.28 18.51 -4.16
C GLY A 128 -21.56 18.60 -2.81
N LEU A 129 -20.92 17.51 -2.36
CA LEU A 129 -20.13 17.48 -1.12
C LEU A 129 -18.91 18.36 -1.26
N THR A 130 -18.17 18.19 -2.36
CA THR A 130 -16.96 18.98 -2.60
C THR A 130 -17.27 20.47 -2.71
N GLN A 131 -18.37 20.86 -3.36
CA GLN A 131 -18.78 22.26 -3.46
C GLN A 131 -19.19 22.85 -2.11
N ALA A 132 -19.94 22.09 -1.30
CA ALA A 132 -20.33 22.52 0.04
C ALA A 132 -19.10 22.84 0.90
N VAL A 133 -18.10 21.95 0.92
CA VAL A 133 -16.85 22.16 1.65
C VAL A 133 -16.05 23.34 1.07
N ALA A 134 -15.89 23.42 -0.25
CA ALA A 134 -15.14 24.50 -0.91
C ALA A 134 -15.75 25.89 -0.68
N SER A 135 -17.08 25.97 -0.54
CA SER A 135 -17.77 27.23 -0.21
C SER A 135 -17.66 27.63 1.27
N SER A 136 -17.24 26.71 2.14
CA SER A 136 -17.31 26.89 3.59
C SER A 136 -16.06 27.52 4.21
N ASN A 137 -14.87 27.18 3.69
CA ASN A 137 -13.60 27.70 4.20
C ASN A 137 -12.45 27.49 3.20
N VAL A 138 -11.32 28.14 3.47
CA VAL A 138 -10.04 27.84 2.81
C VAL A 138 -9.45 26.53 3.34
N GLY A 139 -8.71 25.83 2.47
CA GLY A 139 -7.92 24.66 2.84
C GLY A 139 -6.62 25.02 3.54
N VAL A 140 -5.71 24.05 3.63
CA VAL A 140 -4.37 24.32 4.11
C VAL A 140 -3.50 24.91 2.99
N GLY A 141 -2.78 25.99 3.27
CA GLY A 141 -1.79 26.55 2.36
C GLY A 141 -0.53 25.70 2.28
N LEU A 142 0.07 25.61 1.10
CA LEU A 142 1.30 24.87 0.84
C LEU A 142 2.34 25.77 0.15
N GLY A 143 3.62 25.49 0.40
CA GLY A 143 4.73 26.16 -0.30
C GLY A 143 5.28 27.41 0.40
N HIS A 144 4.90 27.68 1.66
CA HIS A 144 5.51 28.75 2.44
C HIS A 144 6.88 28.34 2.96
N ASP A 145 7.84 29.26 2.92
CA ASP A 145 9.12 29.08 3.62
C ASP A 145 8.93 29.14 5.15
N ALA A 146 9.74 28.39 5.89
CA ALA A 146 9.71 28.36 7.34
C ALA A 146 10.01 29.73 7.97
N THR A 147 10.78 30.59 7.30
CA THR A 147 11.08 31.96 7.75
C THR A 147 9.85 32.85 7.62
N VAL A 148 9.15 32.79 6.48
CA VAL A 148 7.90 33.54 6.26
C VAL A 148 6.87 33.14 7.32
N THR A 149 6.69 31.84 7.52
CA THR A 149 5.76 31.29 8.52
C THR A 149 6.09 31.80 9.93
N ARG A 150 7.35 31.73 10.35
CA ARG A 150 7.79 32.22 11.67
C ARG A 150 7.56 33.71 11.85
N CYS A 151 7.79 34.52 10.81
CA CYS A 151 7.55 35.96 10.86
C CYS A 151 6.06 36.31 11.05
N VAL A 152 5.16 35.62 10.36
CA VAL A 152 3.73 35.91 10.40
C VAL A 152 3.06 35.37 11.66
N LEU A 153 3.37 34.12 12.05
CA LEU A 153 2.82 33.53 13.26
C LEU A 153 3.28 34.28 14.50
N GLY A 154 4.56 34.65 14.58
CA GLY A 154 5.14 35.30 15.76
C GLY A 154 5.06 34.42 17.02
N SER A 155 5.90 34.70 18.03
CA SER A 155 5.89 33.93 19.28
C SER A 155 4.79 34.36 20.26
N ASN A 156 4.18 35.53 20.06
CA ASN A 156 3.35 36.20 21.06
C ASN A 156 1.84 36.19 20.74
N ARG A 157 1.42 35.57 19.62
CA ARG A 157 0.00 35.54 19.25
C ARG A 157 -0.76 34.54 20.11
N VAL A 158 -1.84 35.00 20.72
CA VAL A 158 -2.71 34.17 21.57
C VAL A 158 -3.74 33.44 20.69
N ALA A 159 -4.05 32.20 21.07
CA ALA A 159 -5.12 31.43 20.44
C ALA A 159 -6.50 32.01 20.80
N SER A 160 -7.35 32.19 19.79
CA SER A 160 -8.71 32.71 19.89
C SER A 160 -9.78 31.61 19.95
N GLY A 161 -9.38 30.35 19.72
CA GLY A 161 -10.25 29.18 19.86
C GLY A 161 -11.26 29.04 18.71
N LEU A 162 -12.55 29.09 19.03
CA LEU A 162 -13.67 28.94 18.08
C LEU A 162 -14.31 30.27 17.67
N SER A 163 -13.68 31.39 18.03
CA SER A 163 -14.17 32.72 17.67
C SER A 163 -14.11 32.94 16.16
N GLU A 164 -15.09 33.65 15.61
CA GLU A 164 -15.05 34.01 14.20
C GLU A 164 -13.84 34.93 13.90
N PRO A 165 -13.05 34.66 12.85
CA PRO A 165 -11.93 35.50 12.47
C PRO A 165 -12.38 36.92 12.10
N ARG A 166 -11.58 37.93 12.44
CA ARG A 166 -11.86 39.31 12.02
C ARG A 166 -11.47 39.48 10.55
N TRP A 167 -12.45 39.34 9.67
CA TRP A 167 -12.28 39.40 8.22
C TRP A 167 -11.62 40.69 7.72
N GLU A 168 -11.85 41.82 8.38
CA GLU A 168 -11.21 43.10 8.03
C GLU A 168 -9.68 43.09 8.25
N ILE A 169 -9.21 42.39 9.29
CA ILE A 169 -7.78 42.24 9.56
C ILE A 169 -7.18 41.28 8.52
N LEU A 170 -7.84 40.14 8.28
CA LEU A 170 -7.41 39.16 7.29
C LEU A 170 -7.33 39.77 5.89
N ARG A 171 -8.36 40.51 5.46
CA ARG A 171 -8.39 41.13 4.12
C ARG A 171 -7.26 42.12 3.92
N ARG A 172 -6.99 42.97 4.93
CA ARG A 172 -5.84 43.89 4.90
C ARG A 172 -4.52 43.13 4.85
N GLY A 173 -4.39 42.10 5.68
CA GLY A 173 -3.20 41.23 5.70
C GLY A 173 -2.96 40.55 4.36
N ILE A 174 -3.99 39.97 3.74
CA ILE A 174 -3.89 39.30 2.43
C ILE A 174 -3.45 40.30 1.35
N MET A 175 -4.01 41.51 1.34
CA MET A 175 -3.63 42.55 0.38
C MET A 175 -2.21 43.07 0.57
N ALA A 176 -1.70 43.06 1.80
CA ALA A 176 -0.35 43.51 2.14
C ALA A 176 0.70 42.38 2.09
N PHE A 177 0.28 41.12 2.04
CA PHE A 177 1.17 39.98 2.13
C PHE A 177 2.06 39.86 0.89
N ASN A 178 3.36 39.99 1.10
CA ASN A 178 4.38 39.71 0.09
C ASN A 178 5.42 38.76 0.70
N PRO A 179 5.48 37.49 0.26
CA PRO A 179 6.39 36.50 0.84
C PRO A 179 7.88 36.84 0.62
N MET A 180 8.19 37.76 -0.30
CA MET A 180 9.55 38.25 -0.58
C MET A 180 9.90 39.53 0.21
N ALA A 181 8.98 40.06 1.02
CA ALA A 181 9.23 41.27 1.79
C ALA A 181 10.25 41.03 2.93
N PRO A 182 10.93 42.08 3.40
CA PRO A 182 11.78 42.00 4.59
C PRO A 182 11.03 41.44 5.81
N GLN A 183 11.75 40.80 6.73
CA GLN A 183 11.16 40.15 7.91
C GLN A 183 10.29 41.09 8.75
N ASP A 184 10.68 42.36 8.89
CA ASP A 184 9.92 43.34 9.66
C ASP A 184 8.60 43.72 8.97
N THR A 185 8.58 43.78 7.64
CA THR A 185 7.37 43.98 6.84
C THR A 185 6.44 42.76 6.94
N LEU A 186 6.99 41.55 6.90
CA LEU A 186 6.22 40.32 7.10
C LEU A 186 5.58 40.25 8.49
N ARG A 187 6.31 40.65 9.54
CA ARG A 187 5.77 40.73 10.91
C ARG A 187 4.65 41.76 11.03
N ALA A 188 4.80 42.89 10.34
CA ALA A 188 3.80 43.97 10.31
C ALA A 188 2.60 43.68 9.40
N THR A 189 2.59 42.58 8.64
CA THR A 189 1.50 42.25 7.70
C THR A 189 0.18 42.02 8.41
N LEU A 190 0.21 41.49 9.64
CA LEU A 190 -0.96 41.41 10.53
C LEU A 190 -0.76 42.30 11.74
N ALA A 191 -1.86 42.90 12.17
CA ALA A 191 -1.87 43.70 13.39
C ALA A 191 -1.39 42.87 14.60
N PRO A 192 -0.68 43.46 15.58
CA PRO A 192 -0.16 42.76 16.75
C PRO A 192 -1.23 42.00 17.54
N GLU A 193 -2.45 42.53 17.57
CA GLU A 193 -3.62 41.94 18.21
C GLU A 193 -4.27 40.79 17.43
N ALA A 194 -3.78 40.46 16.22
CA ALA A 194 -4.29 39.32 15.47
C ALA A 194 -3.93 38.02 16.17
N SER A 195 -4.92 37.14 16.30
CA SER A 195 -4.82 35.82 16.91
C SER A 195 -3.95 34.88 16.08
N LYS A 196 -3.57 33.76 16.69
CA LYS A 196 -2.84 32.70 16.01
C LYS A 196 -3.64 32.12 14.83
N GLU A 197 -4.95 31.92 15.00
CA GLU A 197 -5.83 31.38 13.97
C GLU A 197 -5.97 32.34 12.78
N GLU A 198 -6.05 33.65 13.03
CA GLU A 198 -6.04 34.65 11.95
C GLU A 198 -4.72 34.64 11.18
N ALA A 199 -3.58 34.46 11.88
CA ALA A 199 -2.29 34.32 11.21
C ALA A 199 -2.20 33.05 10.35
N LEU A 200 -2.73 31.92 10.83
CA LEU A 200 -2.81 30.69 10.06
C LEU A 200 -3.71 30.84 8.82
N LEU A 201 -4.90 31.43 8.97
CA LEU A 201 -5.82 31.66 7.86
C LEU A 201 -5.25 32.64 6.83
N LEU A 202 -4.51 33.67 7.25
CA LEU A 202 -3.79 34.54 6.31
C LEU A 202 -2.80 33.71 5.47
N LEU A 203 -1.96 32.91 6.12
CA LEU A 203 -0.97 32.09 5.42
C LEU A 203 -1.68 31.11 4.47
N ASP A 204 -2.76 30.49 4.89
CA ASP A 204 -3.52 29.57 4.03
C ASP A 204 -4.13 30.27 2.82
N ALA A 205 -4.74 31.44 3.01
CA ALA A 205 -5.37 32.21 1.94
C ALA A 205 -4.36 32.84 0.98
N ALA A 206 -3.17 33.22 1.48
CA ALA A 206 -2.11 33.84 0.68
C ALA A 206 -1.16 32.81 0.04
N ALA A 207 -1.35 31.51 0.31
CA ALA A 207 -0.54 30.47 -0.28
C ALA A 207 -0.77 30.36 -1.79
N LYS A 208 0.31 30.10 -2.53
CA LYS A 208 0.24 29.86 -3.98
C LYS A 208 -0.55 28.59 -4.31
N PHE A 209 -0.48 27.59 -3.43
CA PHE A 209 -1.16 26.32 -3.57
C PHE A 209 -1.96 26.09 -2.29
N SER A 210 -3.21 25.63 -2.42
CA SER A 210 -4.05 25.26 -1.28
C SER A 210 -4.57 23.85 -1.45
N PHE A 211 -4.75 23.15 -0.34
CA PHE A 211 -5.30 21.81 -0.33
C PHE A 211 -6.39 21.73 0.73
N LEU A 212 -7.65 21.69 0.28
CA LEU A 212 -8.79 21.67 1.19
C LEU A 212 -9.33 20.26 1.37
N GLN A 213 -9.57 19.55 0.28
CA GLN A 213 -10.23 18.25 0.36
C GLN A 213 -9.82 17.34 -0.77
N MET A 214 -10.00 16.05 -0.55
CA MET A 214 -9.98 15.03 -1.58
C MET A 214 -11.00 13.97 -1.23
N GLN A 215 -11.74 13.53 -2.22
CA GLN A 215 -12.76 12.51 -2.06
C GLN A 215 -12.38 11.28 -2.88
N PHE A 216 -12.36 10.13 -2.22
CA PHE A 216 -12.15 8.84 -2.87
C PHE A 216 -13.43 8.03 -2.74
N VAL A 217 -14.33 8.15 -3.72
CA VAL A 217 -15.67 7.57 -3.62
C VAL A 217 -16.38 8.13 -2.37
N ASP A 218 -16.71 7.30 -1.37
CA ASP A 218 -17.43 7.63 -0.14
C ASP A 218 -16.52 8.21 0.95
N ASP A 219 -15.22 7.91 0.91
CA ASP A 219 -14.23 8.48 1.82
C ASP A 219 -13.96 9.97 1.46
N ALA A 220 -14.34 10.87 2.35
CA ALA A 220 -14.02 12.29 2.31
C ALA A 220 -12.85 12.61 3.24
N PHE A 221 -11.80 13.22 2.69
CA PHE A 221 -10.64 13.70 3.45
C PHE A 221 -10.59 15.21 3.37
N VAL A 222 -10.56 15.89 4.53
CA VAL A 222 -10.54 17.34 4.60
C VAL A 222 -9.36 17.82 5.44
N PHE A 223 -8.68 18.85 4.94
CA PHE A 223 -7.52 19.48 5.53
C PHE A 223 -7.88 20.88 6.01
N GLN A 224 -7.54 21.17 7.27
CA GLN A 224 -7.76 22.47 7.90
C GLN A 224 -6.55 22.85 8.76
N SER A 225 -6.35 24.15 8.98
CA SER A 225 -5.29 24.63 9.87
C SER A 225 -5.79 25.04 11.25
N THR A 226 -7.10 25.30 11.39
CA THR A 226 -7.67 25.87 12.60
C THR A 226 -8.89 25.07 13.08
N PRO A 227 -9.15 25.04 14.40
CA PRO A 227 -10.39 24.46 14.95
C PRO A 227 -11.64 25.11 14.35
N TRP A 228 -11.69 26.45 14.27
CA TRP A 228 -12.82 27.16 13.66
C TRP A 228 -13.11 26.68 12.24
N GLY A 229 -12.08 26.51 11.42
CA GLY A 229 -12.23 26.03 10.06
C GLY A 229 -12.78 24.62 9.96
N LEU A 230 -12.35 23.73 10.87
CA LEU A 230 -12.91 22.37 10.96
C LEU A 230 -14.40 22.38 11.33
N PHE A 231 -14.85 23.26 12.24
CA PHE A 231 -16.27 23.41 12.57
C PHE A 231 -17.10 23.87 11.36
N LYS A 232 -16.59 24.83 10.57
CA LYS A 232 -17.25 25.29 9.34
C LYS A 232 -17.40 24.18 8.31
N VAL A 233 -16.36 23.37 8.13
CA VAL A 233 -16.38 22.19 7.26
C VAL A 233 -17.42 21.17 7.74
N CYS A 234 -17.46 20.85 9.03
CA CYS A 234 -18.41 19.87 9.57
C CYS A 234 -19.87 20.32 9.39
N ALA A 235 -20.13 21.62 9.57
CA ALA A 235 -21.44 22.21 9.27
C ALA A 235 -21.78 22.09 7.78
N ALA A 236 -20.83 22.35 6.88
CA ALA A 236 -21.04 22.21 5.44
C ALA A 236 -21.30 20.77 5.00
N LEU A 237 -20.58 19.80 5.58
CA LEU A 237 -20.83 18.38 5.36
C LEU A 237 -22.21 17.95 5.87
N SER A 238 -22.62 18.40 7.06
CA SER A 238 -23.95 18.14 7.61
C SER A 238 -25.06 18.74 6.72
N ASN A 239 -24.85 19.96 6.21
CA ASN A 239 -25.77 20.59 5.26
C ASN A 239 -25.88 19.82 3.95
N PHE A 240 -24.76 19.28 3.44
CA PHE A 240 -24.77 18.38 2.29
C PHE A 240 -25.61 17.13 2.56
N ALA A 241 -25.38 16.46 3.71
CA ALA A 241 -26.12 15.26 4.09
C ALA A 241 -27.63 15.52 4.15
N VAL A 242 -28.05 16.64 4.73
CA VAL A 242 -29.46 17.06 4.77
C VAL A 242 -30.02 17.35 3.37
N LEU A 243 -29.32 18.18 2.59
CA LEU A 243 -29.79 18.63 1.27
C LEU A 243 -29.94 17.47 0.28
N TRP A 244 -29.04 16.49 0.34
CA TRP A 244 -28.97 15.39 -0.62
C TRP A 244 -29.46 14.06 -0.05
N HIS A 245 -30.15 14.10 1.09
CA HIS A 245 -30.74 12.94 1.77
C HIS A 245 -29.72 11.80 2.01
N HIS A 246 -28.49 12.15 2.39
CA HIS A 246 -27.44 11.21 2.75
C HIS A 246 -27.15 11.26 4.25
N ARG A 247 -26.26 10.38 4.71
CA ARG A 247 -25.68 10.37 6.05
C ARG A 247 -24.20 10.04 6.06
N PHE A 248 -23.48 10.49 7.07
CA PHE A 248 -22.14 10.01 7.41
C PHE A 248 -22.20 8.80 8.33
N ALA A 249 -21.15 7.98 8.26
CA ALA A 249 -21.02 6.79 9.08
C ALA A 249 -20.81 7.14 10.56
N ALA A 250 -21.33 6.27 11.41
CA ALA A 250 -21.37 6.39 12.86
C ALA A 250 -20.61 5.24 13.54
N GLY A 251 -20.46 5.28 14.87
CA GLY A 251 -19.87 4.19 15.63
C GLY A 251 -18.39 3.96 15.27
N LYS A 252 -17.97 2.74 14.94
CA LYS A 252 -16.56 2.43 14.63
C LYS A 252 -16.03 3.13 13.36
N LYS A 253 -16.93 3.55 12.47
CA LYS A 253 -16.61 4.25 11.22
C LYS A 253 -16.87 5.75 11.30
N ALA A 254 -17.12 6.28 12.51
CA ALA A 254 -17.30 7.70 12.74
C ALA A 254 -16.10 8.51 12.23
N ALA A 255 -16.36 9.76 11.90
CA ALA A 255 -15.34 10.67 11.43
C ALA A 255 -14.17 10.77 12.44
N SER A 256 -12.96 10.71 11.90
CA SER A 256 -11.71 10.63 12.67
C SER A 256 -10.80 11.80 12.29
N LEU A 257 -10.06 12.32 13.26
CA LEU A 257 -9.22 13.49 13.13
C LEU A 257 -7.77 13.17 13.51
N LEU A 258 -6.84 13.40 12.58
CA LEU A 258 -5.41 13.38 12.82
C LEU A 258 -4.90 14.82 12.94
N CYS A 259 -4.34 15.17 14.10
CA CYS A 259 -3.71 16.47 14.33
C CYS A 259 -2.19 16.32 14.17
N VAL A 260 -1.59 17.04 13.21
CA VAL A 260 -0.15 17.02 12.89
C VAL A 260 0.46 18.37 13.24
N GLY A 261 1.63 18.36 13.87
CA GLY A 261 2.35 19.56 14.31
C GLY A 261 1.87 20.10 15.66
N GLU A 262 0.56 20.14 15.90
CA GLU A 262 -0.03 20.57 17.17
C GLU A 262 -1.17 19.65 17.59
N ASP A 263 -1.39 19.51 18.90
CA ASP A 263 -2.53 18.78 19.46
C ASP A 263 -3.83 19.58 19.34
N TRP A 264 -4.95 18.87 19.41
CA TRP A 264 -6.25 19.53 19.56
C TRP A 264 -6.27 20.30 20.90
N PRO A 265 -6.71 21.58 20.93
CA PRO A 265 -6.75 22.34 22.17
C PRO A 265 -7.69 21.69 23.20
N GLU A 266 -7.18 21.37 24.40
CA GLU A 266 -7.95 20.71 25.47
C GLU A 266 -9.18 21.53 25.92
N THR A 267 -9.12 22.85 25.74
CA THR A 267 -10.21 23.78 26.10
C THR A 267 -11.38 23.77 25.11
N LEU A 268 -11.22 23.13 23.94
CA LEU A 268 -12.22 23.13 22.88
C LEU A 268 -12.90 21.77 22.75
N THR A 269 -14.22 21.79 22.61
CA THR A 269 -14.98 20.61 22.22
C THR A 269 -14.71 20.27 20.75
N LEU A 270 -14.71 18.97 20.45
CA LEU A 270 -14.59 18.50 19.07
C LEU A 270 -15.92 18.71 18.32
N PRO A 271 -15.86 18.98 17.00
CA PRO A 271 -17.05 19.18 16.18
C PRO A 271 -17.89 17.90 16.06
N ILE A 272 -19.18 18.11 15.77
CA ILE A 272 -20.17 17.04 15.57
C ILE A 272 -20.47 16.96 14.06
N LEU A 273 -20.54 15.74 13.54
CA LEU A 273 -20.96 15.42 12.18
C LEU A 273 -22.10 14.41 12.24
N ASP A 274 -23.27 14.77 11.71
CA ASP A 274 -24.50 13.95 11.73
C ASP A 274 -24.87 13.38 13.11
N GLY A 275 -24.66 14.18 14.17
CA GLY A 275 -25.00 13.81 15.55
C GLY A 275 -23.94 12.99 16.28
N GLU A 276 -22.81 12.63 15.65
CA GLU A 276 -21.67 12.02 16.33
C GLU A 276 -20.48 12.98 16.42
N GLN A 277 -19.83 12.99 17.59
CA GLN A 277 -18.61 13.77 17.79
C GLN A 277 -17.43 13.10 17.08
N ILE A 278 -16.65 13.91 16.37
CA ILE A 278 -15.42 13.46 15.69
C ILE A 278 -14.39 12.96 16.71
N ARG A 279 -13.65 11.92 16.36
CA ARG A 279 -12.68 11.28 17.26
C ARG A 279 -11.24 11.62 16.90
N PRO A 280 -10.44 12.19 17.83
CA PRO A 280 -9.03 12.39 17.60
C PRO A 280 -8.32 11.03 17.62
N VAL A 281 -7.39 10.83 16.71
CA VAL A 281 -6.62 9.58 16.58
C VAL A 281 -5.12 9.89 16.50
N GLN A 282 -4.31 8.98 17.05
CA GLN A 282 -2.86 9.04 16.89
C GLN A 282 -2.40 8.53 15.52
N GLN A 283 -3.26 7.74 14.88
CA GLN A 283 -3.00 7.06 13.63
C GLN A 283 -4.30 7.02 12.81
N LEU A 284 -4.23 7.49 11.57
CA LEU A 284 -5.36 7.55 10.65
C LEU A 284 -5.14 6.61 9.47
N GLU A 285 -6.14 5.78 9.18
CA GLU A 285 -6.15 4.91 8.00
C GLU A 285 -6.68 5.65 6.77
N VAL A 286 -5.78 5.89 5.81
CA VAL A 286 -6.05 6.51 4.52
C VAL A 286 -5.95 5.44 3.44
N LEU A 287 -7.10 5.03 2.89
CA LEU A 287 -7.19 4.14 1.73
C LEU A 287 -6.35 2.85 1.86
N GLY A 288 -6.34 2.23 3.04
CA GLY A 288 -5.58 1.00 3.35
C GLY A 288 -4.10 1.23 3.72
N THR A 289 -3.67 2.48 3.78
CA THR A 289 -2.36 2.91 4.31
C THR A 289 -2.56 3.67 5.61
N SER A 290 -1.51 3.82 6.41
CA SER A 290 -1.64 4.47 7.71
C SER A 290 -0.67 5.63 7.87
N LEU A 291 -1.18 6.74 8.38
CA LEU A 291 -0.41 7.93 8.73
C LEU A 291 -0.51 8.17 10.23
N ASP A 292 0.62 8.28 10.90
CA ASP A 292 0.73 8.61 12.31
C ASP A 292 0.97 10.11 12.51
N LYS A 293 0.67 10.62 13.70
CA LYS A 293 0.80 12.05 14.03
C LYS A 293 2.20 12.63 13.78
N SER A 294 3.26 11.85 13.99
CA SER A 294 4.65 12.25 13.73
C SER A 294 5.10 12.02 12.29
N LEU A 295 4.24 11.42 11.45
CA LEU A 295 4.54 11.00 10.08
C LEU A 295 5.83 10.17 10.01
N SER A 296 6.10 9.34 11.03
CA SER A 296 7.32 8.54 11.13
C SER A 296 7.30 7.33 10.22
N LEU A 297 6.09 6.77 9.97
CA LEU A 297 5.84 5.52 9.24
C LEU A 297 6.45 4.26 9.87
N GLU A 298 6.98 4.34 11.10
CA GLU A 298 7.60 3.20 11.80
C GLU A 298 6.58 2.11 12.16
N ALA A 299 5.39 2.53 12.63
CA ALA A 299 4.28 1.63 12.89
C ALA A 299 3.83 0.93 11.60
N GLY A 300 3.80 1.65 10.48
CA GLY A 300 3.49 1.10 9.15
C GLY A 300 4.52 0.05 8.70
N LEU A 301 5.81 0.32 8.88
CA LEU A 301 6.89 -0.63 8.58
C LEU A 301 6.79 -1.90 9.45
N SER A 302 6.51 -1.73 10.74
CA SER A 302 6.36 -2.85 11.68
C SER A 302 5.12 -3.70 11.36
N ALA A 303 3.98 -3.07 11.06
CA ALA A 303 2.76 -3.74 10.64
C ALA A 303 2.94 -4.50 9.31
N LEU A 304 3.68 -3.94 8.34
CA LEU A 304 4.03 -4.64 7.10
C LEU A 304 4.82 -5.92 7.39
N GLY A 305 5.83 -5.84 8.26
CA GLY A 305 6.63 -7.01 8.67
C GLY A 305 5.78 -8.12 9.29
N GLN A 306 4.85 -7.74 10.16
CA GLN A 306 3.92 -8.68 10.81
C GLN A 306 2.97 -9.32 9.79
N ARG A 307 2.31 -8.51 8.94
CA ARG A 307 1.43 -9.01 7.87
C ARG A 307 2.15 -9.98 6.93
N LEU A 308 3.39 -9.68 6.57
CA LEU A 308 4.18 -10.54 5.70
C LEU A 308 4.53 -11.88 6.38
N HIS A 309 4.89 -11.85 7.66
CA HIS A 309 5.17 -13.04 8.45
C HIS A 309 3.93 -13.93 8.57
N ASP A 310 2.80 -13.35 8.98
CA ASP A 310 1.53 -14.06 9.15
C ASP A 310 1.04 -14.64 7.83
N ALA A 311 1.08 -13.86 6.74
CA ALA A 311 0.71 -14.33 5.41
C ALA A 311 1.60 -15.49 4.93
N GLY A 312 2.91 -15.42 5.19
CA GLY A 312 3.84 -16.51 4.88
C GLY A 312 3.52 -17.78 5.66
N HIS A 313 3.28 -17.64 6.96
CA HIS A 313 2.93 -18.76 7.84
C HIS A 313 1.59 -19.40 7.46
N HIS A 314 0.54 -18.61 7.23
CA HIS A 314 -0.77 -19.09 6.81
C HIS A 314 -0.73 -19.76 5.44
N LEU A 315 -0.04 -19.16 4.47
CA LEU A 315 0.11 -19.75 3.14
C LEU A 315 0.84 -21.09 3.19
N GLY A 316 1.95 -21.16 3.94
CA GLY A 316 2.71 -22.40 4.12
C GLY A 316 1.86 -23.52 4.70
N ARG A 317 1.03 -23.23 5.72
CA ARG A 317 0.11 -24.21 6.32
C ARG A 317 -1.00 -24.64 5.36
N ALA A 318 -1.60 -23.70 4.64
CA ALA A 318 -2.71 -23.99 3.73
C ALA A 318 -2.29 -24.88 2.56
N LEU A 319 -1.14 -24.56 1.94
CA LEU A 319 -0.62 -25.34 0.81
C LEU A 319 -0.13 -26.73 1.25
N GLU A 320 0.51 -26.82 2.42
CA GLU A 320 0.92 -28.10 3.02
C GLU A 320 -0.28 -28.99 3.33
N ALA A 321 -1.38 -28.43 3.85
CA ALA A 321 -2.62 -29.15 4.10
C ALA A 321 -3.29 -29.68 2.82
N GLN A 322 -3.06 -29.01 1.68
CA GLN A 322 -3.50 -29.45 0.36
C GLN A 322 -2.51 -30.39 -0.34
N GLY A 323 -1.39 -30.73 0.30
CA GLY A 323 -0.39 -31.61 -0.29
C GLY A 323 0.43 -30.97 -1.41
N LEU A 324 0.50 -29.64 -1.45
CA LEU A 324 1.27 -28.90 -2.45
C LEU A 324 2.73 -28.77 -1.98
N GLY A 325 3.68 -29.02 -2.90
CA GLY A 325 5.12 -28.97 -2.61
C GLY A 325 5.70 -27.56 -2.46
N ILE A 326 6.97 -27.47 -2.08
CA ILE A 326 7.66 -26.19 -1.83
C ILE A 326 7.73 -25.29 -3.07
N ALA A 327 7.78 -25.86 -4.29
CA ALA A 327 7.72 -25.05 -5.50
C ALA A 327 6.43 -24.20 -5.57
N TRP A 328 5.29 -24.78 -5.20
CA TRP A 328 4.02 -24.05 -5.08
C TRP A 328 4.06 -23.00 -3.98
N HIS A 329 4.72 -23.29 -2.86
CA HIS A 329 4.89 -22.31 -1.77
C HIS A 329 5.68 -21.10 -2.25
N ALA A 330 6.81 -21.32 -2.91
CA ALA A 330 7.69 -20.29 -3.44
C ALA A 330 7.01 -19.45 -4.52
N GLU A 331 6.21 -20.07 -5.39
CA GLU A 331 5.50 -19.41 -6.49
C GLU A 331 4.28 -18.61 -6.03
N GLN A 332 3.54 -19.10 -5.04
CA GLN A 332 2.35 -18.43 -4.53
C GLN A 332 2.66 -17.31 -3.54
N PHE A 333 3.83 -17.34 -2.88
CA PHE A 333 4.19 -16.34 -1.87
C PHE A 333 4.24 -14.89 -2.42
N PRO A 334 4.84 -14.59 -3.57
CA PRO A 334 4.80 -13.24 -4.15
C PRO A 334 3.38 -12.82 -4.55
N ILE A 335 2.59 -13.76 -5.05
CA ILE A 335 1.23 -13.52 -5.57
C ILE A 335 0.24 -13.24 -4.44
N ARG A 336 0.34 -13.99 -3.33
CA ARG A 336 -0.65 -13.95 -2.23
C ARG A 336 -0.15 -13.20 -1.00
N ALA A 337 1.07 -13.50 -0.55
CA ALA A 337 1.61 -12.93 0.69
C ALA A 337 2.23 -11.55 0.44
N GLU A 338 3.21 -11.45 -0.47
CA GLU A 338 3.87 -10.15 -0.74
C GLU A 338 2.88 -9.13 -1.30
N SER A 339 2.04 -9.53 -2.26
CA SER A 339 1.09 -8.60 -2.89
C SER A 339 0.11 -7.97 -1.89
N ALA A 340 -0.36 -8.74 -0.91
CA ALA A 340 -1.22 -8.23 0.16
C ALA A 340 -0.43 -7.39 1.19
N ALA A 341 0.75 -7.84 1.61
CA ALA A 341 1.52 -7.17 2.66
C ALA A 341 2.15 -5.84 2.20
N LEU A 342 2.54 -5.74 0.92
CA LEU A 342 3.23 -4.59 0.33
C LEU A 342 2.29 -3.46 -0.13
N PHE A 343 0.99 -3.56 0.10
CA PHE A 343 0.10 -2.44 -0.21
C PHE A 343 0.50 -1.19 0.62
N GLY A 344 0.75 -0.08 -0.05
CA GLY A 344 1.17 1.18 0.58
C GLY A 344 2.65 1.27 0.97
N CYS A 345 3.48 0.28 0.63
CA CYS A 345 4.92 0.28 0.95
C CYS A 345 5.69 1.46 0.34
N GLU A 346 5.12 2.12 -0.66
CA GLU A 346 5.67 3.28 -1.34
C GLU A 346 5.84 4.49 -0.40
N LEU A 347 5.01 4.60 0.65
CA LEU A 347 5.13 5.66 1.64
C LEU A 347 6.47 5.58 2.41
N LEU A 348 7.02 4.36 2.57
CA LEU A 348 8.24 4.11 3.35
C LEU A 348 9.49 4.82 2.83
N ALA A 349 9.43 5.42 1.63
CA ALA A 349 10.49 6.31 1.17
C ALA A 349 10.75 7.45 2.17
N ALA A 350 9.71 7.97 2.83
CA ALA A 350 9.81 9.07 3.80
C ALA A 350 9.88 8.62 5.26
N CYS A 351 10.17 7.34 5.52
CA CYS A 351 10.35 6.84 6.88
C CYS A 351 11.49 7.59 7.59
N VAL A 352 11.29 7.95 8.85
CA VAL A 352 12.24 8.77 9.63
C VAL A 352 13.62 8.11 9.78
N GLU A 353 13.71 6.77 9.76
CA GLU A 353 14.98 6.04 9.82
C GLU A 353 15.83 6.13 8.53
N GLY A 354 15.23 6.62 7.44
CA GLY A 354 15.86 6.70 6.13
C GLY A 354 15.94 5.36 5.38
N TRP A 355 16.04 5.44 4.05
CA TRP A 355 15.98 4.28 3.15
C TRP A 355 16.98 3.15 3.46
N PRO A 356 18.27 3.41 3.80
CA PRO A 356 19.22 2.33 4.07
C PRO A 356 18.82 1.44 5.25
N VAL A 357 18.24 2.03 6.30
CA VAL A 357 17.76 1.29 7.48
C VAL A 357 16.49 0.52 7.13
N VAL A 358 15.53 1.17 6.47
CA VAL A 358 14.29 0.55 5.99
C VAL A 358 14.58 -0.65 5.07
N ALA A 359 15.50 -0.51 4.11
CA ALA A 359 15.88 -1.57 3.19
C ALA A 359 16.45 -2.80 3.93
N ARG A 360 17.27 -2.59 4.98
CA ARG A 360 17.77 -3.69 5.82
C ARG A 360 16.63 -4.36 6.59
N ARG A 361 15.74 -3.59 7.21
CA ARG A 361 14.57 -4.12 7.96
C ARG A 361 13.64 -4.91 7.05
N LEU A 362 13.30 -4.40 5.86
CA LEU A 362 12.50 -5.10 4.86
C LEU A 362 13.09 -6.45 4.49
N ASN A 363 14.42 -6.51 4.29
CA ASN A 363 15.11 -7.75 3.97
C ASN A 363 15.12 -8.76 5.12
N GLN A 364 15.26 -8.29 6.36
CA GLN A 364 15.13 -9.14 7.54
C GLN A 364 13.70 -9.66 7.71
N MET A 365 12.68 -8.82 7.48
CA MET A 365 11.27 -9.22 7.52
C MET A 365 10.98 -10.28 6.46
N HIS A 366 11.46 -10.07 5.23
CA HIS A 366 11.33 -11.05 4.15
C HIS A 366 11.99 -12.38 4.52
N TYR A 367 13.20 -12.34 5.08
CA TYR A 367 13.89 -13.51 5.56
C TYR A 367 13.08 -14.29 6.62
N ARG A 368 12.51 -13.58 7.60
CA ARG A 368 11.64 -14.19 8.63
C ARG A 368 10.37 -14.79 8.04
N ALA A 369 9.74 -14.12 7.09
CA ALA A 369 8.51 -14.60 6.44
C ALA A 369 8.76 -15.84 5.57
N LEU A 370 9.85 -15.88 4.81
CA LEU A 370 10.26 -17.05 4.04
C LEU A 370 10.61 -18.24 4.94
N LYS A 371 11.25 -18.00 6.09
CA LYS A 371 11.44 -19.05 7.11
C LYS A 371 10.12 -19.57 7.67
N ALA A 372 9.14 -18.68 7.90
CA ALA A 372 7.81 -19.06 8.36
C ALA A 372 7.05 -19.89 7.30
N LEU A 373 7.13 -19.50 6.03
CA LEU A 373 6.60 -20.25 4.88
C LEU A 373 7.16 -21.68 4.83
N LEU A 374 8.46 -21.83 5.11
CA LEU A 374 9.16 -23.11 5.16
C LEU A 374 9.02 -23.83 6.50
N GLY A 375 8.32 -23.28 7.50
CA GLY A 375 8.14 -23.91 8.81
C GLY A 375 9.41 -24.00 9.66
N ILE A 376 10.42 -23.17 9.38
CA ILE A 376 11.73 -23.15 10.06
C ILE A 376 12.00 -21.83 10.77
N ALA A 377 10.97 -21.18 11.34
CA ALA A 377 11.06 -19.85 11.93
C ALA A 377 12.22 -19.71 12.95
N ASN A 378 12.50 -20.75 13.73
CA ASN A 378 13.51 -20.74 14.79
C ASN A 378 14.92 -21.15 14.32
N LEU A 379 15.08 -21.56 13.07
CA LEU A 379 16.35 -22.09 12.57
C LEU A 379 17.31 -21.00 12.09
N SER A 380 18.52 -20.96 12.63
CA SER A 380 19.59 -20.14 12.06
C SER A 380 20.18 -20.82 10.83
N LEU A 381 20.23 -20.11 9.70
CA LEU A 381 20.96 -20.54 8.49
C LEU A 381 22.36 -19.89 8.41
N GLY A 382 22.83 -19.26 9.49
CA GLY A 382 24.11 -18.56 9.53
C GLY A 382 24.18 -17.30 8.64
N ASP A 383 25.39 -16.78 8.52
CA ASP A 383 25.69 -15.66 7.62
C ASP A 383 25.38 -16.06 6.17
N GLY A 384 24.88 -15.12 5.37
CA GLY A 384 24.46 -15.40 4.00
C GLY A 384 23.16 -16.20 3.85
N GLY A 385 22.57 -16.71 4.94
CA GLY A 385 21.37 -17.55 4.92
C GLY A 385 20.16 -16.96 4.16
N TYR A 386 19.98 -15.63 4.19
CA TYR A 386 18.94 -14.97 3.40
C TYR A 386 19.18 -15.11 1.88
N SER A 387 20.42 -14.88 1.43
CA SER A 387 20.77 -14.99 0.01
C SER A 387 20.72 -16.43 -0.50
N LEU A 388 21.07 -17.39 0.36
CA LEU A 388 20.92 -18.82 0.09
C LEU A 388 19.42 -19.13 -0.15
N MET A 389 18.56 -18.74 0.78
CA MET A 389 17.12 -19.02 0.68
C MET A 389 16.47 -18.35 -0.55
N LEU A 390 16.82 -17.09 -0.86
CA LEU A 390 16.33 -16.44 -2.09
C LEU A 390 16.74 -17.22 -3.34
N THR A 391 18.02 -17.59 -3.43
CA THR A 391 18.56 -18.31 -4.60
C THR A 391 17.88 -19.66 -4.82
N TRP A 392 17.56 -20.35 -3.72
CA TRP A 392 16.92 -21.66 -3.71
C TRP A 392 15.45 -21.58 -4.10
N LEU A 393 14.71 -20.66 -3.48
CA LEU A 393 13.30 -20.47 -3.76
C LEU A 393 13.05 -19.76 -5.11
N GLY A 394 14.10 -19.48 -5.89
CA GLY A 394 14.00 -18.88 -7.22
C GLY A 394 13.75 -17.38 -7.21
N TYR A 395 13.99 -16.69 -6.10
CA TYR A 395 13.83 -15.25 -5.99
C TYR A 395 15.04 -14.54 -6.56
N GLN A 396 14.81 -13.69 -7.55
CA GLN A 396 15.88 -12.89 -8.14
C GLN A 396 16.20 -11.65 -7.30
N TRP A 397 15.20 -11.07 -6.63
CA TRP A 397 15.35 -9.79 -5.94
C TRP A 397 14.98 -9.90 -4.48
N ARG A 398 15.75 -9.19 -3.67
CA ARG A 398 15.42 -8.87 -2.28
C ARG A 398 14.13 -8.05 -2.18
N LEU A 399 13.45 -8.11 -1.03
CA LEU A 399 12.23 -7.33 -0.80
C LEU A 399 12.47 -5.82 -0.92
N SER A 400 13.60 -5.32 -0.43
CA SER A 400 13.95 -3.90 -0.55
C SER A 400 14.06 -3.44 -2.01
N ALA A 401 14.55 -4.30 -2.91
CA ALA A 401 14.62 -3.99 -4.34
C ALA A 401 13.22 -3.95 -4.99
N LYS A 402 12.33 -4.86 -4.59
CA LYS A 402 10.92 -4.86 -5.03
C LYS A 402 10.18 -3.60 -4.56
N VAL A 403 10.36 -3.20 -3.29
CA VAL A 403 9.78 -1.98 -2.72
C VAL A 403 10.40 -0.74 -3.37
N GLY A 404 11.72 -0.73 -3.59
CA GLY A 404 12.42 0.33 -4.32
C GLY A 404 11.87 0.55 -5.73
N LEU A 405 11.63 -0.54 -6.49
CA LEU A 405 10.97 -0.46 -7.80
C LEU A 405 9.60 0.22 -7.69
N ARG A 406 8.80 -0.13 -6.67
CA ARG A 406 7.47 0.46 -6.46
C ARG A 406 7.55 1.95 -6.13
N ILE A 407 8.44 2.36 -5.23
CA ILE A 407 8.69 3.77 -4.88
C ILE A 407 9.08 4.57 -6.13
N VAL A 408 10.07 4.10 -6.89
CA VAL A 408 10.56 4.80 -8.08
C VAL A 408 9.49 4.88 -9.16
N THR A 409 8.68 3.83 -9.33
CA THR A 409 7.55 3.84 -10.27
C THR A 409 6.43 4.78 -9.80
N ALA A 410 6.14 4.81 -8.50
CA ALA A 410 5.14 5.72 -7.92
C ALA A 410 5.57 7.18 -8.08
N LEU A 411 6.85 7.48 -7.88
CA LEU A 411 7.42 8.81 -8.11
C LEU A 411 7.23 9.25 -9.57
N ALA A 412 7.56 8.41 -10.55
CA ALA A 412 7.34 8.73 -11.95
C ALA A 412 5.84 8.96 -12.26
N ARG A 413 4.95 8.14 -11.71
CA ARG A 413 3.49 8.30 -11.87
C ARG A 413 2.98 9.61 -11.27
N LEU A 414 3.53 10.00 -10.13
CA LEU A 414 3.16 11.22 -9.42
C LEU A 414 3.65 12.46 -10.19
N LEU A 415 4.89 12.46 -10.67
CA LEU A 415 5.48 13.56 -11.44
C LEU A 415 4.87 13.73 -12.84
N THR A 416 4.24 12.68 -13.38
CA THR A 416 3.55 12.69 -14.68
C THR A 416 2.04 12.86 -14.56
N LEU A 417 1.53 13.20 -13.36
CA LEU A 417 0.13 13.60 -13.22
C LEU A 417 -0.14 14.89 -14.03
N PRO A 418 -1.35 15.03 -14.60
CA PRO A 418 -1.71 16.24 -15.34
C PRO A 418 -1.63 17.52 -14.49
N PRO A 419 -1.35 18.69 -15.08
CA PRO A 419 -1.17 19.95 -14.34
C PRO A 419 -2.40 20.40 -13.57
N HIS A 420 -3.60 20.01 -14.02
CA HIS A 420 -4.88 20.30 -13.36
C HIS A 420 -5.22 19.32 -12.22
N SER A 421 -4.37 18.30 -11.98
CA SER A 421 -4.54 17.37 -10.87
C SER A 421 -4.11 18.05 -9.57
N LEU A 422 -4.96 17.99 -8.55
CA LEU A 422 -4.66 18.52 -7.22
C LEU A 422 -3.37 17.94 -6.62
N LEU A 423 -3.13 16.65 -6.84
CA LEU A 423 -1.87 15.99 -6.42
C LEU A 423 -0.62 16.53 -7.14
N HIS A 424 -0.76 17.03 -8.36
CA HIS A 424 0.36 17.64 -9.09
C HIS A 424 0.73 18.98 -8.44
N GLU A 425 -0.26 19.77 -8.04
CA GLU A 425 -0.05 21.02 -7.29
C GLU A 425 0.62 20.77 -5.94
N VAL A 426 0.18 19.75 -5.19
CA VAL A 426 0.82 19.34 -3.92
C VAL A 426 2.30 19.03 -4.11
N VAL A 427 2.66 18.31 -5.17
CA VAL A 427 4.06 17.95 -5.48
C VAL A 427 4.88 19.18 -5.86
N ARG A 428 4.31 20.09 -6.65
CA ARG A 428 4.96 21.37 -7.00
C ARG A 428 5.16 22.26 -5.79
N ALA A 429 4.18 22.29 -4.87
CA ALA A 429 4.28 23.05 -3.63
C ALA A 429 5.41 22.51 -2.74
N ALA A 430 5.51 21.18 -2.63
CA ALA A 430 6.56 20.53 -1.84
C ALA A 430 7.98 20.81 -2.34
N ALA A 431 8.16 21.01 -3.66
CA ALA A 431 9.46 21.35 -4.23
C ALA A 431 9.97 22.75 -3.82
N GLY A 432 9.08 23.62 -3.31
CA GLY A 432 9.43 24.96 -2.84
C GLY A 432 9.68 25.07 -1.34
N VAL A 433 9.50 23.99 -0.57
CA VAL A 433 9.66 23.99 0.89
C VAL A 433 11.03 23.43 1.28
N THR A 434 11.66 24.04 2.28
CA THR A 434 12.93 23.56 2.84
C THR A 434 12.71 22.33 3.73
N GLY A 435 13.60 21.34 3.65
CA GLY A 435 13.56 20.11 4.46
C GLY A 435 13.10 18.87 3.70
N GLU A 436 13.31 17.69 4.29
CA GLU A 436 13.10 16.42 3.60
C GLU A 436 11.61 16.16 3.29
N THR A 437 11.30 15.97 2.01
CA THR A 437 9.97 15.57 1.53
C THR A 437 9.98 14.16 0.96
N TRP A 438 8.81 13.52 0.85
CA TRP A 438 8.72 12.19 0.23
C TRP A 438 9.29 12.17 -1.21
N VAL A 439 9.11 13.26 -1.98
CA VAL A 439 9.63 13.36 -3.36
C VAL A 439 11.16 13.29 -3.35
N GLU A 440 11.81 14.00 -2.42
CA GLU A 440 13.27 13.97 -2.27
C GLU A 440 13.77 12.62 -1.80
N SER A 441 13.13 12.03 -0.78
CA SER A 441 13.50 10.70 -0.30
C SER A 441 13.34 9.64 -1.39
N ALA A 442 12.26 9.69 -2.17
CA ALA A 442 12.04 8.79 -3.31
C ALA A 442 13.06 8.99 -4.44
N ARG A 443 13.51 10.23 -4.71
CA ARG A 443 14.66 10.48 -5.59
C ARG A 443 15.96 9.91 -5.00
N GLY A 444 16.13 9.96 -3.68
CA GLY A 444 17.21 9.28 -2.95
C GLY A 444 17.20 7.77 -3.19
N VAL A 445 16.02 7.13 -3.12
CA VAL A 445 15.85 5.71 -3.46
C VAL A 445 16.26 5.43 -4.91
N ALA A 446 15.80 6.24 -5.87
CA ALA A 446 16.15 6.10 -7.28
C ALA A 446 17.67 6.15 -7.51
N ARG A 447 18.34 7.16 -6.91
CA ARG A 447 19.79 7.33 -6.98
C ARG A 447 20.54 6.14 -6.37
N SER A 448 20.02 5.53 -5.30
CA SER A 448 20.65 4.33 -4.71
C SER A 448 20.71 3.13 -5.68
N PHE A 449 19.83 3.09 -6.67
CA PHE A 449 19.84 2.09 -7.74
C PHE A 449 20.56 2.55 -9.02
N GLY A 450 21.06 3.79 -9.07
CA GLY A 450 21.66 4.37 -10.28
C GLY A 450 20.63 4.86 -11.32
N VAL A 451 19.41 5.18 -10.89
CA VAL A 451 18.38 5.78 -11.75
C VAL A 451 18.42 7.29 -11.58
N GLU A 452 19.00 7.99 -12.55
CA GLU A 452 19.19 9.45 -12.49
C GLU A 452 18.01 10.21 -13.09
N THR A 453 17.50 9.76 -14.23
CA THR A 453 16.42 10.41 -14.98
C THR A 453 15.08 9.76 -14.66
N ILE A 454 14.16 10.55 -14.12
CA ILE A 454 12.80 10.14 -13.77
C ILE A 454 11.82 10.95 -14.62
N PRO A 455 10.89 10.30 -15.33
CA PRO A 455 9.85 11.00 -16.09
C PRO A 455 9.06 11.96 -15.21
N SER A 456 8.80 13.14 -15.76
CA SER A 456 7.92 14.17 -15.22
C SER A 456 7.05 14.71 -16.34
N TRP A 457 5.98 15.43 -15.99
CA TRP A 457 5.08 16.03 -16.97
C TRP A 457 5.83 16.86 -18.01
N GLU A 458 6.85 17.61 -17.60
CA GLU A 458 7.65 18.49 -18.46
C GLU A 458 8.61 17.74 -19.39
N THR A 459 8.94 16.50 -19.05
CA THR A 459 9.87 15.65 -19.84
C THR A 459 9.15 14.62 -20.69
N LEU A 460 7.82 14.57 -20.63
CA LEU A 460 7.03 13.71 -21.49
C LEU A 460 7.16 14.18 -22.96
N PRO A 461 7.28 13.26 -23.93
CA PRO A 461 7.23 13.62 -25.33
C PRO A 461 5.93 14.35 -25.66
N SER A 462 6.00 15.31 -26.57
CA SER A 462 4.84 16.05 -27.09
C SER A 462 3.87 15.18 -27.90
N THR A 463 4.00 13.86 -27.88
CA THR A 463 3.06 12.90 -28.47
C THR A 463 2.27 12.15 -27.39
N VAL A 464 2.61 12.33 -26.11
CA VAL A 464 2.00 11.67 -24.96
C VAL A 464 1.02 12.65 -24.30
N PHE A 465 -0.25 12.55 -24.67
CA PHE A 465 -1.30 13.45 -24.16
C PHE A 465 -2.38 12.72 -23.35
N ALA A 466 -2.66 11.45 -23.68
CA ALA A 466 -3.68 10.70 -22.96
C ALA A 466 -3.08 9.93 -21.78
N LYS A 467 -3.91 9.72 -20.76
CA LYS A 467 -3.56 8.92 -19.58
C LYS A 467 -3.09 7.49 -19.92
N ALA A 468 -3.65 6.89 -20.98
CA ALA A 468 -3.23 5.58 -21.46
C ALA A 468 -1.78 5.61 -21.99
N ASP A 469 -1.43 6.68 -22.69
CA ASP A 469 -0.09 6.88 -23.27
C ASP A 469 0.94 7.10 -22.16
N VAL A 470 0.61 7.89 -21.14
CA VAL A 470 1.47 8.10 -19.96
C VAL A 470 1.74 6.78 -19.24
N LYS A 471 0.71 5.95 -19.04
CA LYS A 471 0.87 4.63 -18.40
C LYS A 471 1.79 3.71 -19.21
N LEU A 472 1.60 3.68 -20.53
CA LEU A 472 2.44 2.89 -21.44
C LEU A 472 3.89 3.40 -21.45
N PHE A 473 4.08 4.71 -21.49
CA PHE A 473 5.39 5.36 -21.42
C PHE A 473 6.15 4.99 -20.14
N ILE A 474 5.51 5.13 -18.97
CA ILE A 474 6.12 4.76 -17.68
C ILE A 474 6.43 3.25 -17.65
N GLN A 475 5.57 2.42 -18.22
CA GLN A 475 5.82 0.97 -18.29
C GLN A 475 7.06 0.65 -19.14
N ASN A 476 7.25 1.35 -20.26
CA ASN A 476 8.41 1.19 -21.12
C ASN A 476 9.69 1.72 -20.44
N TRP A 477 9.64 2.92 -19.85
CA TRP A 477 10.74 3.48 -19.06
C TRP A 477 11.15 2.56 -17.90
N LYS A 478 10.19 2.04 -17.15
CA LYS A 478 10.44 1.09 -16.06
C LYS A 478 11.21 -0.14 -16.56
N ARG A 479 10.82 -0.70 -17.71
CA ARG A 479 11.47 -1.87 -18.32
C ARG A 479 12.87 -1.56 -18.87
N ALA A 480 13.07 -0.38 -19.45
CA ALA A 480 14.33 0.00 -20.09
C ALA A 480 15.37 0.52 -19.10
N CYS A 481 14.95 1.22 -18.04
CA CYS A 481 15.85 1.95 -17.15
C CYS A 481 15.88 1.34 -15.74
N VAL A 482 14.72 1.19 -15.11
CA VAL A 482 14.64 0.86 -13.67
C VAL A 482 14.93 -0.62 -13.39
N ILE A 483 14.29 -1.53 -14.12
CA ILE A 483 14.47 -2.99 -13.95
C ILE A 483 15.93 -3.41 -14.19
N PRO A 484 16.62 -2.95 -15.26
CA PRO A 484 18.02 -3.30 -15.49
C PRO A 484 18.95 -2.76 -14.41
N ALA A 485 18.75 -1.52 -13.97
CA ALA A 485 19.55 -0.89 -12.92
C ALA A 485 19.45 -1.66 -11.59
N ILE A 486 18.23 -1.99 -11.16
CA ILE A 486 18.00 -2.83 -9.97
C ILE A 486 18.62 -4.22 -10.16
N SER A 487 18.44 -4.84 -11.32
CA SER A 487 18.97 -6.18 -11.61
C SER A 487 20.50 -6.23 -11.61
N ALA A 488 21.18 -5.16 -12.02
CA ALA A 488 22.63 -5.06 -11.93
C ALA A 488 23.10 -5.03 -10.46
N LYS A 489 22.48 -4.20 -9.62
CA LYS A 489 22.79 -4.13 -8.19
C LYS A 489 22.49 -5.43 -7.44
N GLU A 490 21.37 -6.09 -7.74
CA GLU A 490 21.01 -7.36 -7.12
C GLU A 490 21.96 -8.49 -7.54
N ARG A 491 22.44 -8.51 -8.79
CA ARG A 491 23.46 -9.48 -9.23
C ARG A 491 24.78 -9.31 -8.48
N LEU A 492 25.26 -8.07 -8.32
CA LEU A 492 26.48 -7.79 -7.55
C LEU A 492 26.31 -8.24 -6.09
N TRP A 493 25.21 -7.86 -5.44
CA TRP A 493 24.91 -8.30 -4.08
C TRP A 493 24.85 -9.84 -3.95
N GLN A 494 24.23 -10.54 -4.91
CA GLN A 494 24.18 -12.00 -4.89
C GLN A 494 25.56 -12.63 -5.05
N GLN A 495 26.42 -12.08 -5.90
CA GLN A 495 27.80 -12.54 -6.08
C GLN A 495 28.60 -12.38 -4.77
N GLU A 496 28.50 -11.23 -4.12
CA GLU A 496 29.13 -10.97 -2.83
C GLU A 496 28.57 -11.83 -1.70
N ALA A 497 27.27 -12.14 -1.73
CA ALA A 497 26.64 -12.93 -0.68
C ALA A 497 26.94 -14.43 -0.81
N ARG A 498 27.26 -14.92 -2.02
CA ARG A 498 27.65 -16.32 -2.27
C ARG A 498 28.92 -16.74 -1.55
N SER A 499 29.91 -15.84 -1.43
CA SER A 499 31.14 -16.14 -0.68
C SER A 499 30.88 -16.34 0.82
N LYS A 500 29.73 -15.88 1.31
CA LYS A 500 29.32 -16.00 2.72
C LYS A 500 28.43 -17.22 2.96
N TRP A 501 28.18 -18.05 1.95
CA TRP A 501 27.32 -19.21 2.13
C TRP A 501 28.03 -20.25 3.00
N PRO A 502 27.36 -20.78 4.03
CA PRO A 502 27.92 -21.86 4.83
C PRO A 502 28.10 -23.13 3.98
N ARG A 503 27.36 -23.26 2.88
CA ARG A 503 27.46 -24.37 1.93
C ARG A 503 26.95 -24.01 0.54
N ASN A 504 27.59 -24.55 -0.49
CA ASN A 504 27.10 -24.44 -1.85
C ASN A 504 25.97 -25.44 -2.09
N PRO A 505 24.84 -24.99 -2.64
CA PRO A 505 23.72 -25.88 -2.92
C PRO A 505 23.99 -26.78 -4.13
N PRO A 506 23.49 -28.03 -4.13
CA PRO A 506 23.57 -28.90 -5.30
C PRO A 506 22.88 -28.25 -6.51
N ALA A 507 23.51 -28.26 -7.68
CA ALA A 507 22.93 -27.70 -8.91
C ALA A 507 21.59 -28.36 -9.28
N GLU A 508 21.48 -29.66 -8.99
CA GLU A 508 20.31 -30.52 -9.23
C GLU A 508 19.08 -30.12 -8.40
N LEU A 509 19.26 -29.35 -7.34
CA LEU A 509 18.20 -29.06 -6.39
C LEU A 509 17.11 -28.12 -6.95
N ARG A 510 17.47 -27.22 -7.86
CA ARG A 510 16.48 -26.43 -8.62
C ARG A 510 15.66 -27.31 -9.56
N GLN A 511 16.31 -28.30 -10.17
CA GLN A 511 15.64 -29.27 -11.02
C GLN A 511 14.70 -30.14 -10.19
N ALA A 512 15.13 -30.60 -9.00
CA ALA A 512 14.28 -31.33 -8.07
C ALA A 512 13.07 -30.50 -7.56
N LEU A 513 13.26 -29.21 -7.24
CA LEU A 513 12.14 -28.31 -6.95
C LEU A 513 11.16 -28.23 -8.11
N SER A 514 11.65 -28.14 -9.35
CA SER A 514 10.79 -28.09 -10.54
C SER A 514 9.98 -29.38 -10.75
N LEU A 515 10.54 -30.54 -10.37
CA LEU A 515 9.85 -31.83 -10.43
C LEU A 515 8.66 -31.90 -9.46
N THR A 516 8.69 -31.15 -8.34
CA THR A 516 7.55 -31.09 -7.39
C THR A 516 6.36 -30.27 -7.89
N ARG A 517 6.45 -29.61 -9.07
CA ARG A 517 5.37 -28.79 -9.64
C ARG A 517 4.19 -29.62 -10.16
N GLY A 518 4.46 -30.79 -10.76
CA GLY A 518 3.45 -31.60 -11.43
C GLY A 518 2.70 -32.58 -10.52
N THR A 519 3.12 -32.70 -9.26
CA THR A 519 2.68 -33.77 -8.37
C THR A 519 1.84 -33.21 -7.24
N LEU A 520 0.58 -33.62 -7.14
CA LEU A 520 -0.24 -33.45 -5.94
C LEU A 520 0.15 -34.56 -4.96
N TRP A 521 0.81 -34.18 -3.88
CA TRP A 521 1.22 -35.10 -2.85
C TRP A 521 0.08 -35.32 -1.87
N THR A 522 0.10 -36.43 -1.13
CA THR A 522 -0.69 -36.45 0.11
C THR A 522 -0.09 -35.43 1.09
N PRO A 523 -0.86 -34.89 2.06
CA PRO A 523 -0.30 -33.98 3.06
C PRO A 523 0.91 -34.55 3.81
N ARG A 524 0.97 -35.88 3.99
CA ARG A 524 2.12 -36.59 4.58
C ARG A 524 3.34 -36.58 3.66
N LEU A 525 3.17 -36.82 2.37
CA LEU A 525 4.26 -36.78 1.39
C LEU A 525 4.79 -35.35 1.15
N ALA A 526 3.92 -34.34 1.14
CA ALA A 526 4.34 -32.94 1.05
C ALA A 526 5.23 -32.52 2.23
N ARG A 527 4.88 -32.98 3.43
CA ARG A 527 5.70 -32.83 4.65
C ARG A 527 7.06 -33.52 4.53
N ALA A 528 7.09 -34.76 4.03
CA ALA A 528 8.33 -35.49 3.78
C ALA A 528 9.26 -34.76 2.80
N CYS A 529 8.73 -34.35 1.65
CA CYS A 529 9.46 -33.53 0.67
C CYS A 529 10.02 -32.26 1.30
N LYS A 530 9.25 -31.63 2.20
CA LYS A 530 9.66 -30.41 2.89
C LYS A 530 10.81 -30.62 3.86
N ALA A 531 10.78 -31.64 4.73
CA ALA A 531 11.93 -31.89 5.60
C ALA A 531 13.17 -32.36 4.84
N TRP A 532 13.01 -33.17 3.79
CA TRP A 532 14.12 -33.50 2.90
C TRP A 532 14.76 -32.25 2.32
N PHE A 533 13.93 -31.36 1.76
CA PHE A 533 14.40 -30.10 1.20
C PHE A 533 15.14 -29.25 2.24
N LEU A 534 14.58 -29.16 3.45
CA LEU A 534 15.23 -28.44 4.54
C LEU A 534 16.56 -29.07 4.91
N ALA A 535 16.65 -30.40 4.96
CA ALA A 535 17.87 -31.11 5.29
C ALA A 535 18.99 -30.83 4.29
N LEU A 536 18.65 -30.76 3.01
CA LEU A 536 19.57 -30.33 1.96
C LEU A 536 19.99 -28.87 2.12
N LEU A 537 19.05 -27.98 2.46
CA LEU A 537 19.32 -26.54 2.65
C LEU A 537 20.29 -26.28 3.79
N THR A 538 20.21 -27.06 4.86
CA THR A 538 20.89 -26.74 6.13
C THR A 538 22.06 -27.66 6.42
N GLY A 539 22.16 -28.78 5.70
CA GLY A 539 23.11 -29.83 6.04
C GLY A 539 22.79 -30.53 7.36
N ARG A 540 21.53 -30.50 7.81
CA ARG A 540 21.10 -31.12 9.07
C ARG A 540 19.91 -32.03 8.82
N ILE A 541 19.91 -33.21 9.41
CA ILE A 541 18.74 -34.08 9.34
C ILE A 541 17.66 -33.50 10.28
N PHE A 542 16.48 -33.16 9.75
CA PHE A 542 15.36 -32.64 10.54
C PHE A 542 14.54 -33.79 11.11
N LEU A 543 14.85 -34.19 12.34
CA LEU A 543 14.39 -35.45 12.95
C LEU A 543 13.60 -35.28 14.25
N GLY A 544 13.18 -34.09 14.65
CA GLY A 544 12.35 -33.95 15.84
C GLY A 544 11.92 -32.52 16.08
N GLY A 545 10.74 -32.32 16.70
CA GLY A 545 10.27 -31.11 17.42
C GLY A 545 10.22 -29.74 16.72
N TRP A 546 10.91 -29.53 15.60
CA TRP A 546 11.13 -28.20 15.03
C TRP A 546 10.00 -27.76 14.09
N HIS A 547 9.25 -28.72 13.56
CA HIS A 547 8.00 -28.45 12.86
C HIS A 547 6.94 -28.10 13.91
N ARG A 548 6.58 -26.80 13.98
CA ARG A 548 5.42 -26.19 14.70
C ARG A 548 5.68 -25.44 16.01
N GLY A 549 6.90 -25.40 16.55
CA GLY A 549 7.10 -24.76 17.87
C GLY A 549 6.35 -25.47 19.01
N ASP A 550 5.78 -26.64 18.74
CA ASP A 550 5.31 -27.56 19.75
C ASP A 550 6.54 -28.23 20.35
N THR A 551 6.86 -27.88 21.60
CA THR A 551 7.64 -28.74 22.48
C THR A 551 6.80 -29.99 22.76
N ARG A 552 6.65 -30.88 21.77
CA ARG A 552 6.20 -32.23 22.09
C ARG A 552 7.31 -32.87 22.92
N PRO A 553 7.01 -33.39 24.11
CA PRO A 553 8.00 -34.13 24.88
C PRO A 553 8.51 -35.30 24.03
N ASP A 554 9.80 -35.64 24.17
CA ASP A 554 10.49 -36.77 23.53
C ASP A 554 9.80 -38.13 23.75
N SER A 555 8.70 -38.19 24.51
CA SER A 555 7.96 -39.39 24.88
C SER A 555 7.01 -39.93 23.81
N ASP A 556 6.74 -39.20 22.73
CA ASP A 556 5.92 -39.70 21.61
C ASP A 556 6.85 -39.98 20.41
N GLN A 557 7.71 -41.00 20.56
CA GLN A 557 8.64 -41.48 19.55
C GLN A 557 7.89 -42.08 18.34
N ARG A 558 7.17 -41.25 17.59
CA ARG A 558 6.45 -41.64 16.36
C ARG A 558 7.06 -40.93 15.16
N CYS A 559 7.24 -41.68 14.08
CA CYS A 559 7.59 -41.13 12.79
C CYS A 559 6.50 -40.15 12.33
N TRP A 560 6.84 -38.89 12.13
CA TRP A 560 5.91 -37.84 11.72
C TRP A 560 5.42 -38.00 10.26
N LEU A 561 5.99 -38.93 9.50
CA LEU A 561 5.62 -39.25 8.13
C LEU A 561 4.65 -40.43 8.02
N CYS A 562 4.95 -41.55 8.67
CA CYS A 562 4.11 -42.76 8.65
C CYS A 562 3.37 -43.04 9.97
N GLU A 563 3.58 -42.22 11.01
CA GLU A 563 2.98 -42.32 12.35
C GLU A 563 3.36 -43.57 13.16
N SER A 564 4.24 -44.43 12.62
CA SER A 564 4.79 -45.59 13.32
C SER A 564 5.57 -45.18 14.55
N ARG A 565 5.43 -45.91 15.66
CA ARG A 565 6.36 -45.78 16.79
C ARG A 565 7.74 -46.28 16.37
N VAL A 566 8.79 -45.55 16.72
CA VAL A 566 10.16 -45.78 16.27
C VAL A 566 11.11 -45.61 17.43
N THR A 567 12.04 -46.55 17.61
CA THR A 567 13.08 -46.46 18.64
C THR A 567 14.21 -45.51 18.23
N ASP A 568 14.50 -45.46 16.93
CA ASP A 568 15.41 -44.51 16.30
C ASP A 568 14.74 -43.96 15.03
N LEU A 569 14.45 -42.66 15.04
CA LEU A 569 13.81 -42.01 13.90
C LEU A 569 14.75 -41.90 12.69
N CYS A 570 16.07 -41.79 12.90
CA CYS A 570 17.06 -41.71 11.81
C CYS A 570 17.04 -43.01 11.01
N ASP A 571 17.25 -44.12 11.70
CA ASP A 571 17.28 -45.45 11.09
C ASP A 571 15.93 -45.77 10.43
N HIS A 572 14.82 -45.47 11.12
CA HIS A 572 13.50 -45.64 10.53
C HIS A 572 13.32 -44.85 9.23
N LEU A 573 13.73 -43.58 9.18
CA LEU A 573 13.58 -42.76 7.98
C LEU A 573 14.53 -43.17 6.85
N GLU A 574 15.73 -43.62 7.17
CA GLU A 574 16.74 -44.09 6.20
C GLU A 574 16.40 -45.44 5.60
N SER A 575 15.94 -46.40 6.41
CA SER A 575 15.84 -47.80 6.00
C SER A 575 14.41 -48.37 6.01
N GLN A 576 13.47 -47.76 6.75
CA GLN A 576 12.18 -48.41 7.08
C GLN A 576 10.93 -47.59 6.69
N CYS A 577 11.07 -46.30 6.37
CA CYS A 577 9.92 -45.43 6.14
C CYS A 577 9.41 -45.56 4.71
N GLU A 578 8.24 -46.15 4.52
CA GLU A 578 7.57 -46.31 3.21
C GLU A 578 7.18 -44.95 2.57
N VAL A 579 7.01 -43.91 3.38
CA VAL A 579 6.66 -42.57 2.88
C VAL A 579 7.88 -41.92 2.21
N VAL A 580 9.06 -42.10 2.81
CA VAL A 580 10.33 -41.64 2.23
C VAL A 580 10.66 -42.36 0.93
N GLU A 581 10.43 -43.66 0.88
CA GLU A 581 10.61 -44.48 -0.33
C GLU A 581 9.75 -43.98 -1.50
N ARG A 582 8.48 -43.67 -1.23
CA ARG A 582 7.58 -43.14 -2.25
C ARG A 582 7.99 -41.76 -2.74
N VAL A 583 8.47 -40.89 -1.86
CA VAL A 583 9.00 -39.56 -2.26
C VAL A 583 10.25 -39.70 -3.11
N THR A 584 11.21 -40.52 -2.68
CA THR A 584 12.47 -40.75 -3.42
C THR A 584 12.20 -41.33 -4.79
N ALA A 585 11.36 -42.36 -4.88
CA ALA A 585 10.93 -42.93 -6.16
C ALA A 585 10.22 -41.91 -7.07
N SER A 586 9.29 -41.12 -6.52
CA SER A 586 8.55 -40.10 -7.29
C SER A 586 9.42 -38.92 -7.75
N ALA A 587 10.52 -38.66 -7.04
CA ALA A 587 11.50 -37.62 -7.37
C ALA A 587 12.66 -38.14 -8.25
N GLY A 588 12.69 -39.43 -8.59
CA GLY A 588 13.80 -40.05 -9.33
C GLY A 588 15.10 -40.19 -8.52
N LEU A 589 15.00 -40.20 -7.19
CA LEU A 589 16.12 -40.28 -6.26
C LEU A 589 16.23 -41.70 -5.66
N GLN A 590 17.43 -42.18 -5.36
CA GLN A 590 17.60 -43.40 -4.56
C GLN A 590 17.42 -43.10 -3.06
N ARG A 591 16.82 -44.04 -2.32
CA ARG A 591 16.53 -43.95 -0.86
C ARG A 591 17.71 -43.41 0.00
N PRO A 592 18.96 -43.86 -0.18
CA PRO A 592 20.12 -43.33 0.56
C PRO A 592 20.49 -41.88 0.19
N GLY A 593 20.15 -41.43 -1.02
CA GLY A 593 20.42 -40.08 -1.51
C GLY A 593 19.60 -38.99 -0.82
N LEU A 594 18.58 -39.36 -0.05
CA LEU A 594 17.75 -38.44 0.73
C LEU A 594 18.48 -37.96 2.01
N PHE A 595 19.37 -38.79 2.56
CA PHE A 595 20.05 -38.56 3.85
C PHE A 595 21.57 -38.44 3.74
N SER A 596 22.17 -38.85 2.62
CA SER A 596 23.59 -38.60 2.37
C SER A 596 23.84 -37.12 2.03
N LEU A 597 24.26 -36.34 3.02
CA LEU A 597 24.87 -35.03 2.81
C LEU A 597 26.25 -35.24 2.15
N PRO A 598 26.68 -34.42 1.16
CA PRO A 598 28.04 -34.53 0.64
C PRO A 598 29.04 -34.17 1.75
N GLU A 599 29.88 -35.13 2.11
CA GLU A 599 31.19 -34.88 2.74
C GLU A 599 32.24 -34.63 1.65
N ASP A 600 32.20 -35.46 0.62
CA ASP A 600 33.16 -35.50 -0.45
C ASP A 600 32.38 -35.78 -1.74
N ALA A 601 32.22 -34.77 -2.59
CA ALA A 601 31.63 -34.91 -3.92
C ALA A 601 32.55 -35.49 -5.04
N PRO A 602 33.62 -36.29 -4.82
CA PRO A 602 34.27 -37.05 -5.90
C PRO A 602 33.46 -38.27 -6.39
N ARG A 603 32.54 -38.82 -5.58
CA ARG A 603 31.81 -40.06 -5.93
C ARG A 603 30.62 -39.87 -6.88
N LEU A 604 30.03 -38.67 -6.93
CA LEU A 604 29.02 -38.32 -7.93
C LEU A 604 29.64 -38.26 -9.34
N ARG A 605 30.91 -37.85 -9.42
CA ARG A 605 31.75 -37.82 -10.63
C ARG A 605 31.98 -39.23 -11.21
N ARG A 606 32.33 -40.21 -10.36
CA ARG A 606 32.56 -41.60 -10.81
C ARG A 606 31.30 -42.33 -11.27
N ARG A 607 30.12 -41.99 -10.72
CA ARG A 607 28.86 -42.65 -11.10
C ARG A 607 28.31 -42.18 -12.45
N ILE A 608 28.59 -40.93 -12.85
CA ILE A 608 28.29 -40.45 -14.21
C ILE A 608 29.21 -41.14 -15.23
N GLU A 609 30.49 -41.32 -14.92
CA GLU A 609 31.46 -42.03 -15.78
C GLU A 609 31.17 -43.54 -15.92
N THR A 610 30.53 -44.16 -14.92
CA THR A 610 30.17 -45.59 -14.99
C THR A 610 28.87 -45.83 -15.78
N LEU A 611 28.00 -44.81 -15.89
CA LEU A 611 26.74 -44.91 -16.62
C LEU A 611 26.91 -44.73 -18.14
N ASP A 612 27.96 -44.04 -18.61
CA ASP A 612 28.34 -44.00 -20.04
C ASP A 612 28.88 -45.35 -20.56
N CYS A 613 29.56 -46.13 -19.71
CA CYS A 613 30.08 -47.46 -20.08
C CYS A 613 29.02 -48.55 -20.15
N ILE A 614 27.87 -48.39 -19.47
CA ILE A 614 26.79 -49.40 -19.48
C ILE A 614 25.78 -49.12 -20.59
N MET A 615 25.68 -47.88 -21.09
CA MET A 615 24.80 -47.53 -22.22
C MET A 615 25.40 -47.82 -23.60
N THR A 616 26.66 -48.28 -23.70
CA THR A 616 27.31 -48.68 -24.97
C THR A 616 27.48 -50.20 -25.15
N ALA A 617 27.03 -51.04 -24.21
CA ALA A 617 27.17 -52.51 -24.29
C ALA A 617 25.85 -53.28 -24.52
N LYS A 618 24.80 -52.59 -25.01
CA LYS A 618 23.57 -53.21 -25.55
C LYS A 618 23.25 -52.65 -26.93
N GLN A 619 24.14 -52.92 -27.88
CA GLN A 619 23.84 -53.07 -29.31
C GLN A 619 24.70 -54.24 -29.81
N ASP A 620 24.26 -55.45 -29.47
CA ASP A 620 24.17 -56.65 -30.32
C ASP A 620 23.56 -57.82 -29.50
#